data_AF-A0A3S0VQ51-F1
#
_entry.id   AF-A0A3S0VQ51-F1
#
_cell.length_a   1.000
_cell.length_b   1.000
_cell.length_c   1.000
_cell.angle_alpha   90.00
_cell.angle_beta   90.00
_cell.angle_gamma   90.00
#
_symmetry.space_group_name_H-M   'P 1'
#
loop_
_entity.id
_entity.type
_entity.pdbx_description
1 polymer ?
#
loop_
_entity_poly.entity_id
_entity_poly.type
_entity_poly.pdbx_seq_one_letter_code
_entity_poly.pdbx_strand_id
1 'polypeptide(L)'
;MKFESFGFENVTADLNRLDEVMPEHGLIRAEQWDYERVSYDRKFELKDGTFYLRVQGYAAEGDVGAHKAAVKLLTPLLGKYYYPHGMEYGEGESFPASLVKQCEKILAQVKEEIEHFSGL
;
A
#
# COMPACT_ATOMS: atom_id res chain seq x y z
N MET A 1 2.33 -9.74 7.28
CA MET A 1 1.77 -10.61 6.19
C MET A 1 1.98 -9.96 4.83
N LYS A 2 2.30 -10.73 3.78
CA LYS A 2 2.40 -10.27 2.38
C LYS A 2 1.18 -10.72 1.56
N PHE A 3 0.77 -9.92 0.58
CA PHE A 3 -0.33 -10.26 -0.35
C PHE A 3 0.18 -10.54 -1.78
N GLU A 4 0.81 -11.69 -1.97
CA GLU A 4 1.48 -12.04 -3.25
C GLU A 4 0.51 -12.32 -4.40
N SER A 5 -0.72 -12.78 -4.12
CA SER A 5 -1.69 -13.17 -5.14
C SER A 5 -2.28 -12.01 -5.96
N PHE A 6 -2.05 -10.77 -5.57
CA PHE A 6 -2.62 -9.60 -6.22
C PHE A 6 -1.75 -9.06 -7.35
N GLY A 7 -0.51 -9.52 -7.51
CA GLY A 7 0.35 -9.15 -8.65
C GLY A 7 0.67 -7.66 -8.77
N PHE A 8 0.70 -6.93 -7.65
CA PHE A 8 1.02 -5.49 -7.61
C PHE A 8 2.44 -5.22 -8.12
N GLU A 9 3.37 -6.15 -7.91
CA GLU A 9 4.74 -6.09 -8.43
C GLU A 9 4.82 -6.07 -9.95
N ASN A 10 3.73 -6.37 -10.66
CA ASN A 10 3.63 -6.27 -12.11
C ASN A 10 3.05 -4.93 -12.58
N VAL A 11 2.53 -4.09 -11.67
CA VAL A 11 1.89 -2.82 -11.97
C VAL A 11 2.91 -1.68 -11.97
N THR A 12 2.89 -0.89 -13.04
CA THR A 12 3.52 0.44 -13.09
C THR A 12 2.42 1.46 -13.36
N ALA A 13 2.32 2.52 -12.55
CA ALA A 13 1.25 3.52 -12.66
C ALA A 13 1.77 4.94 -12.47
N ASP A 14 1.09 5.95 -13.02
CA ASP A 14 1.44 7.35 -12.77
C ASP A 14 1.26 7.71 -11.29
N LEU A 15 2.21 8.46 -10.73
CA LEU A 15 2.17 8.92 -9.34
C LEU A 15 0.87 9.67 -9.01
N ASN A 16 0.40 10.55 -9.88
CA ASN A 16 -0.82 11.33 -9.63
C ASN A 16 -2.05 10.42 -9.60
N ARG A 17 -2.07 9.37 -10.42
CA ARG A 17 -3.16 8.39 -10.41
C ARG A 17 -3.18 7.61 -9.10
N LEU A 18 -2.00 7.24 -8.58
CA LEU A 18 -1.90 6.59 -7.27
C LEU A 18 -2.35 7.55 -6.16
N ASP A 19 -1.92 8.82 -6.20
CA ASP A 19 -2.31 9.83 -5.21
C ASP A 19 -3.81 10.19 -5.28
N GLU A 20 -4.49 9.96 -6.41
CA GLU A 20 -5.94 10.07 -6.57
C GLU A 20 -6.69 8.85 -6.01
N VAL A 21 -6.29 7.64 -6.42
CA VAL A 21 -7.01 6.38 -6.09
C VAL A 21 -6.80 5.97 -4.63
N MET A 22 -5.57 6.02 -4.11
CA MET A 22 -5.25 5.46 -2.80
C MET A 22 -6.10 6.08 -1.66
N PRO A 23 -6.31 7.41 -1.59
CA PRO A 23 -7.12 8.02 -0.54
C PRO A 23 -8.60 7.61 -0.58
N GLU A 24 -9.18 7.32 -1.75
CA GLU A 24 -10.56 6.84 -1.88
C GLU A 24 -10.76 5.50 -1.16
N HIS A 25 -9.69 4.71 -1.06
CA HIS A 25 -9.63 3.45 -0.31
C HIS A 25 -9.02 3.60 1.08
N GLY A 26 -8.85 4.83 1.58
CA GLY A 26 -8.30 5.13 2.90
C GLY A 26 -6.81 4.83 3.06
N LEU A 27 -6.08 4.64 1.96
CA LEU A 27 -4.63 4.49 1.92
C LEU A 27 -4.02 5.89 1.78
N ILE A 28 -3.44 6.38 2.87
CA ILE A 28 -2.94 7.76 2.97
C ILE A 28 -1.43 7.79 2.77
N ARG A 29 -0.94 8.76 2.01
CA ARG A 29 0.49 8.94 1.76
C ARG A 29 1.26 9.14 3.06
N ALA A 30 2.19 8.24 3.33
CA ALA A 30 3.16 8.31 4.42
C ALA A 30 4.53 8.79 3.91
N GLU A 31 5.36 9.34 4.81
CA GLU A 31 6.79 9.60 4.60
C GLU A 31 7.14 10.39 3.32
N GLN A 32 6.63 11.63 3.23
CA GLN A 32 6.78 12.53 2.07
C GLN A 32 8.22 13.04 1.79
N TRP A 33 9.24 12.56 2.52
CA TRP A 33 10.63 12.99 2.35
C TRP A 33 11.46 12.02 1.51
N ASP A 34 10.95 10.83 1.19
CA ASP A 34 11.62 9.88 0.32
C ASP A 34 11.32 10.23 -1.16
N TYR A 35 12.33 10.79 -1.84
CA TYR A 35 12.22 11.21 -3.24
C TYR A 35 12.21 10.04 -4.23
N GLU A 36 12.52 8.83 -3.78
CA GLU A 36 12.56 7.63 -4.62
C GLU A 36 11.37 6.70 -4.38
N ARG A 37 10.70 6.82 -3.22
CA ARG A 37 9.67 5.89 -2.80
C ARG A 37 8.35 6.54 -2.45
N VAL A 38 7.32 5.72 -2.57
CA VAL A 38 5.97 6.05 -2.19
C VAL A 38 5.49 5.00 -1.20
N SER A 39 4.84 5.44 -0.12
CA SER A 39 4.17 4.56 0.83
C SER A 39 2.79 5.10 1.10
N TYR A 40 1.77 4.25 0.98
CA TYR A 40 0.40 4.57 1.31
C TYR A 40 -0.08 3.59 2.37
N ASP A 41 -0.51 4.13 3.50
CA ASP A 41 -0.89 3.34 4.67
C ASP A 41 -2.35 3.57 5.02
N ARG A 42 -3.04 2.47 5.31
CA ARG A 42 -4.36 2.47 5.94
C ARG A 42 -4.26 1.86 7.33
N LYS A 43 -4.60 2.65 8.33
CA LYS A 43 -4.62 2.24 9.74
C LYS A 43 -5.93 1.53 10.08
N PHE A 44 -5.82 0.45 10.86
CA PHE A 44 -6.94 -0.26 11.47
C PHE A 44 -6.71 -0.38 12.96
N GLU A 45 -7.66 0.11 13.76
CA GLU A 45 -7.66 -0.04 15.21
C GLU A 45 -8.66 -1.12 15.60
N LEU A 46 -8.14 -2.21 16.15
CA LEU A 46 -8.90 -3.35 16.64
C LEU A 46 -8.61 -3.51 18.14
N LYS A 47 -9.46 -4.26 18.85
CA LYS A 47 -9.21 -4.60 20.26
C LYS A 47 -7.84 -5.26 20.46
N ASP A 48 -7.38 -6.01 19.47
CA ASP A 48 -6.16 -6.82 19.52
C ASP A 48 -4.90 -6.06 19.08
N GLY A 49 -5.03 -4.78 18.69
CA GLY A 49 -3.92 -3.90 18.33
C GLY A 49 -4.19 -2.96 17.16
N THR A 50 -3.14 -2.24 16.77
CA THR A 50 -3.13 -1.38 15.57
C THR A 50 -2.46 -2.11 14.42
N PHE A 51 -3.07 -2.05 13.25
CA PHE A 51 -2.56 -2.67 12.03
C PHE A 51 -2.48 -1.65 10.91
N TYR A 52 -1.55 -1.85 9.99
CA TYR A 52 -1.36 -1.01 8.81
C TYR A 52 -1.34 -1.87 7.56
N LEU A 53 -2.28 -1.63 6.65
CA LEU A 53 -2.16 -2.08 5.27
C LEU A 53 -1.30 -1.06 4.53
N ARG A 54 -0.18 -1.50 3.97
CA ARG A 54 0.76 -0.69 3.21
C ARG A 54 0.78 -1.11 1.74
N VAL A 55 0.58 -0.13 0.87
CA VAL A 55 0.94 -0.23 -0.56
C VAL A 55 2.12 0.70 -0.79
N GLN A 56 3.20 0.18 -1.35
CA GLN A 56 4.41 0.96 -1.57
C GLN A 56 5.00 0.69 -2.95
N GLY A 57 5.86 1.59 -3.39
CA GLY A 57 6.53 1.49 -4.69
C GLY A 57 7.74 2.41 -4.77
N TYR A 58 8.47 2.31 -5.88
CA TYR A 58 9.61 3.17 -6.19
C TYR A 58 9.47 3.78 -7.58
N ALA A 59 10.00 4.99 -7.76
CA ALA A 59 10.03 5.63 -9.07
C ALA A 59 10.90 4.81 -10.03
N ALA A 60 10.28 4.19 -11.03
CA ALA A 60 10.99 3.55 -12.13
C ALA A 60 11.48 4.58 -13.14
N GLU A 61 10.72 5.67 -13.30
CA GLU A 61 11.06 6.82 -14.14
C GLU A 61 10.55 8.09 -13.46
N GLY A 62 11.18 9.23 -13.76
CA GLY A 62 10.80 10.55 -13.25
C GLY A 62 11.25 10.80 -11.80
N ASP A 63 10.54 11.71 -11.13
CA ASP A 63 10.86 12.20 -9.78
C ASP A 63 9.57 12.35 -8.95
N VAL A 64 9.55 11.68 -7.79
CA VAL A 64 8.42 11.75 -6.85
C VAL A 64 8.25 13.16 -6.30
N GLY A 65 9.34 13.85 -5.97
CA GLY A 65 9.32 15.22 -5.45
C GLY A 65 8.78 16.25 -6.45
N ALA A 66 8.88 15.95 -7.75
CA ALA A 66 8.33 16.77 -8.82
C ALA A 66 6.87 16.41 -9.19
N HIS A 67 6.25 15.46 -8.49
CA HIS A 67 4.91 14.91 -8.80
C HIS A 67 4.78 14.35 -10.23
N LYS A 68 5.89 13.87 -10.79
CA LYS A 68 5.96 13.34 -12.16
C LYS A 68 6.83 12.10 -12.18
N ALA A 69 6.24 10.97 -11.79
CA ALA A 69 6.96 9.71 -11.71
C ALA A 69 6.09 8.53 -12.15
N ALA A 70 6.74 7.57 -12.80
CA ALA A 70 6.19 6.24 -13.04
C ALA A 70 6.47 5.34 -11.82
N VAL A 71 5.39 5.05 -11.11
CA VAL A 71 5.17 4.19 -9.95
C VAL A 71 5.41 2.69 -10.10
N LYS A 72 6.59 2.09 -9.89
CA LYS A 72 6.66 0.62 -9.82
C LYS A 72 6.23 0.12 -8.45
N LEU A 73 5.08 -0.54 -8.38
CA LEU A 73 4.52 -1.03 -7.11
C LEU A 73 5.25 -2.30 -6.63
N LEU A 74 5.20 -2.52 -5.32
CA LEU A 74 5.72 -3.69 -4.63
C LEU A 74 4.57 -4.51 -4.05
N THR A 75 4.85 -5.75 -3.63
CA THR A 75 3.88 -6.59 -2.94
C THR A 75 3.34 -5.90 -1.67
N PRO A 76 2.01 -5.72 -1.54
CA PRO A 76 1.42 -5.08 -0.37
C PRO A 76 1.67 -5.86 0.91
N LEU A 77 1.70 -5.13 2.02
CA LEU A 77 2.01 -5.66 3.34
C LEU A 77 0.90 -5.32 4.33
N LEU A 78 0.53 -6.27 5.19
CA LEU A 78 -0.22 -5.99 6.42
C LEU A 78 0.73 -6.19 7.60
N GLY A 79 1.03 -5.10 8.30
CA GLY A 79 1.86 -5.10 9.51
C GLY A 79 1.03 -4.87 10.76
N LYS A 80 1.48 -5.42 11.90
CA LYS A 80 0.96 -5.08 13.22
C LYS A 80 1.94 -4.13 13.91
N TYR A 81 1.41 -3.07 14.50
CA TYR A 81 2.21 -2.10 15.25
C TYR A 81 2.23 -2.48 16.73
N TYR A 82 3.43 -2.71 17.26
CA TYR A 82 3.68 -2.98 18.67
C TYR A 82 4.29 -1.75 19.31
N TYR A 83 3.49 -0.96 20.01
CA TYR A 83 4.04 0.11 20.85
C TYR A 83 4.67 -0.50 22.12
N PRO A 84 5.86 -0.05 22.59
CA PRO A 84 6.75 0.98 22.03
C PRO A 84 7.82 0.44 21.04
N HIS A 85 7.82 -0.85 20.74
CA HIS A 85 8.93 -1.57 20.08
C HIS A 85 8.97 -1.47 18.53
N GLY A 86 7.91 -0.95 17.88
CA GLY A 86 7.88 -0.72 16.43
C GLY A 86 6.99 -1.68 15.65
N MET A 87 7.26 -1.84 14.36
CA MET A 87 6.54 -2.76 13.47
C MET A 87 7.39 -4.01 13.27
N GLU A 88 6.91 -5.16 13.75
CA GLU A 88 7.53 -6.45 13.49
C GLU A 88 6.92 -7.04 12.21
N TYR A 89 7.75 -7.76 11.45
CA TYR A 89 7.35 -8.43 10.21
C TYR A 89 7.79 -9.89 10.30
N GLY A 90 6.96 -10.78 10.88
CA GLY A 90 7.15 -12.23 10.73
C GLY A 90 7.16 -13.09 11.99
N GLU A 91 6.88 -14.39 11.76
CA GLU A 91 6.80 -15.58 12.64
C GLU A 91 6.29 -15.35 14.09
N GLY A 92 4.96 -15.47 14.25
CA GLY A 92 4.27 -15.38 15.54
C GLY A 92 3.08 -14.42 15.53
N GLU A 93 2.95 -13.62 14.47
CA GLU A 93 1.89 -12.63 14.33
C GLU A 93 0.57 -13.26 13.85
N SER A 94 -0.50 -13.07 14.62
CA SER A 94 -1.86 -13.42 14.20
C SER A 94 -2.55 -12.18 13.60
N PHE A 95 -2.99 -12.32 12.36
CA PHE A 95 -3.83 -11.34 11.69
C PHE A 95 -5.28 -11.82 11.71
N PRO A 96 -6.23 -11.02 12.24
CA PRO A 96 -7.64 -11.42 12.24
C PRO A 96 -8.13 -11.70 10.82
N ALA A 97 -8.78 -12.85 10.60
CA ALA A 97 -9.22 -13.25 9.27
C ALA A 97 -10.20 -12.24 8.64
N SER A 98 -10.99 -11.54 9.44
CA SER A 98 -11.85 -10.46 8.97
C SER A 98 -11.06 -9.26 8.44
N LEU A 99 -9.96 -8.90 9.11
CA LEU A 99 -9.06 -7.83 8.67
C LEU A 99 -8.36 -8.23 7.37
N VAL A 100 -7.84 -9.46 7.28
CA VAL A 100 -7.20 -9.98 6.06
C VAL A 100 -8.15 -9.88 4.87
N LYS A 101 -9.40 -10.37 5.00
CA LYS A 101 -10.42 -10.26 3.95
C LYS A 101 -10.76 -8.82 3.58
N GLN A 102 -10.79 -7.92 4.56
CA GLN A 102 -11.00 -6.50 4.31
C GLN A 102 -9.85 -5.91 3.48
N CYS A 103 -8.61 -6.22 3.82
CA CYS A 103 -7.43 -5.82 3.06
C CYS A 103 -7.44 -6.40 1.65
N GLU A 104 -7.75 -7.68 1.47
CA GLU A 104 -7.90 -8.32 0.16
C GLU A 104 -8.92 -7.59 -0.71
N LYS A 105 -10.07 -7.22 -0.15
CA LYS A 105 -11.09 -6.45 -0.87
C LYS A 105 -10.56 -5.08 -1.30
N ILE A 106 -9.90 -4.36 -0.40
CA ILE A 106 -9.30 -3.04 -0.69
C ILE A 106 -8.28 -3.17 -1.83
N LEU A 107 -7.38 -4.14 -1.76
CA LEU A 107 -6.34 -4.34 -2.76
C LEU A 107 -6.93 -4.72 -4.13
N ALA A 108 -8.00 -5.51 -4.17
CA ALA A 108 -8.71 -5.82 -5.41
C ALA A 108 -9.28 -4.55 -6.06
N GLN A 109 -9.96 -3.72 -5.28
CA GLN A 109 -10.59 -2.49 -5.77
C GLN A 109 -9.56 -1.46 -6.23
N VAL A 110 -8.50 -1.23 -5.44
CA VAL A 110 -7.38 -0.36 -5.81
C VAL A 110 -6.74 -0.82 -7.11
N LYS A 111 -6.50 -2.14 -7.26
CA LYS A 111 -5.89 -2.67 -8.48
C LYS A 111 -6.78 -2.45 -9.70
N GLU A 112 -8.07 -2.76 -9.59
CA GLU A 112 -9.06 -2.54 -10.64
C GLU A 112 -9.09 -1.07 -11.09
N GLU A 113 -9.11 -0.13 -10.15
CA GLU A 113 -9.17 1.31 -10.45
C GLU A 113 -7.88 1.87 -11.04
N ILE A 114 -6.72 1.34 -10.64
CA ILE A 114 -5.44 1.69 -11.26
C ILE A 114 -5.41 1.16 -12.70
N GLU A 115 -5.81 -0.09 -12.92
CA GLU A 115 -5.74 -0.74 -14.25
C GLU A 115 -6.82 -0.26 -15.23
N HIS A 116 -8.02 0.08 -14.76
CA HIS A 116 -9.12 0.55 -15.61
C HIS A 116 -8.81 1.89 -16.29
N PHE A 117 -7.90 2.69 -15.72
CA PHE A 117 -7.45 3.96 -16.32
C PHE A 117 -6.11 3.85 -17.05
N SER A 118 -5.49 2.67 -17.11
CA SER A 118 -4.32 2.38 -17.95
C SER A 118 -4.63 2.30 -19.45
N GLY A 119 -5.84 2.67 -19.86
CA GLY A 119 -6.29 2.73 -21.25
C GLY A 119 -5.59 3.84 -22.04
N LEU A 120 -4.35 3.55 -22.45
CA LEU A 120 -3.83 3.92 -23.76
C LEU A 120 -4.38 2.95 -24.82
#